data_AF-A0A1D2VLJ4-F1
#
_entry.id   AF-A0A1D2VLJ4-F1
#
_cell.length_a   1.000
_cell.length_b   1.000
_cell.length_c   1.000
_cell.angle_alpha   90.00
_cell.angle_beta   90.00
_cell.angle_gamma   90.00
#
_symmetry.space_group_name_H-M   'P 1'
#
loop_
_entity.id
_entity.type
_entity.pdbx_description
1 polymer ?
#
loop_
_entity_poly.entity_id
_entity_poly.type
_entity_poly.pdbx_seq_one_letter_code
_entity_poly.pdbx_strand_id
1 'polypeptide(L)'
;MVNKLVKYGFKPSGVLPEARKIFKHSIIHPKRQEIPDTGYAKDVPHPKNSTRNLILPKYTPVKKLIANTIKNPKKKIDFNSKQFRSFPKVQQVKLKKAKTRRDYLLEAYTNEEQKILQKIEAEKQKEVLLQQKRKEQRKLDMKNQVFVKKNSLTLPTISSFLKGPLVRRRTEDEKKILMMKKKANYNNSLLIKKENQAERLLELYYKSKDFVITEEKLKEKIEKAFEIPAQRNQRFNLEQQLDVTLNSGVSMFIDQNYKNVSNNAVDKLLGTHKNAFPDADQIIDEYNGVSKNLYQKAQKNLKKNPSTVDAKLSV
;
A
#
# COMPACT_ATOMS: atom_id res chain seq x y z
N MET A 1 -0.48 6.87 -2.34
CA MET A 1 0.10 6.85 -3.71
C MET A 1 1.63 6.97 -3.67
N VAL A 2 2.27 6.19 -2.81
CA VAL A 2 3.73 6.19 -2.63
C VAL A 2 4.23 4.88 -3.27
N ASN A 3 5.28 4.95 -4.09
CA ASN A 3 6.15 3.83 -4.52
C ASN A 3 6.04 3.22 -5.93
N LYS A 4 5.60 3.94 -6.97
CA LYS A 4 6.01 3.57 -8.35
C LYS A 4 7.49 3.92 -8.61
N LEU A 5 8.00 4.98 -7.99
CA LEU A 5 9.39 5.45 -8.13
C LEU A 5 10.41 4.51 -7.47
N VAL A 6 10.04 3.91 -6.33
CA VAL A 6 10.91 2.95 -5.60
C VAL A 6 11.24 1.73 -6.48
N LYS A 7 10.28 1.24 -7.26
CA LYS A 7 10.47 0.10 -8.18
C LYS A 7 11.61 0.35 -9.18
N TYR A 8 11.85 1.61 -9.54
CA TYR A 8 12.88 2.01 -10.50
C TYR A 8 14.09 2.69 -9.84
N GLY A 9 14.25 2.55 -8.52
CA GLY A 9 15.39 3.07 -7.76
C GLY A 9 15.37 4.59 -7.59
N PHE A 10 14.18 5.19 -7.42
CA PHE A 10 14.00 6.65 -7.28
C PHE A 10 14.56 7.47 -8.45
N LYS A 11 14.75 6.86 -9.63
CA LYS A 11 15.17 7.58 -10.83
C LYS A 11 14.12 8.67 -11.14
N PRO A 12 14.53 9.93 -11.37
CA PRO A 12 13.61 11.04 -11.57
C PRO A 12 12.68 10.77 -12.75
N SER A 13 11.49 11.38 -12.69
CA SER A 13 10.36 11.12 -13.58
C SER A 13 10.74 11.14 -15.06
N GLY A 14 10.78 9.95 -15.66
CA GLY A 14 11.01 9.75 -17.08
C GLY A 14 11.32 8.28 -17.37
N VAL A 15 10.57 7.66 -18.27
CA VAL A 15 10.87 6.29 -18.72
C VAL A 15 11.76 6.40 -19.95
N LEU A 16 13.00 5.92 -19.84
CA LEU A 16 13.87 5.77 -21.01
C LEU A 16 13.31 4.70 -21.94
N PRO A 17 13.44 4.86 -23.27
CA PRO A 17 13.10 3.78 -24.18
C PRO A 17 13.96 2.55 -23.91
N GLU A 18 13.42 1.37 -24.20
CA GLU A 18 14.17 0.13 -24.04
C GLU A 18 15.45 0.17 -24.90
N ALA A 19 16.58 -0.17 -24.27
CA ALA A 19 17.87 -0.23 -24.96
C ALA A 19 17.82 -1.28 -26.09
N ARG A 20 18.05 -0.84 -27.33
CA ARG A 20 18.06 -1.73 -28.49
C ARG A 20 19.24 -2.70 -28.40
N LYS A 21 18.94 -4.01 -28.40
CA LYS A 21 19.94 -5.07 -28.39
C LYS A 21 20.72 -5.07 -29.71
N ILE A 22 22.05 -5.27 -29.63
CA ILE A 22 22.92 -5.34 -30.81
C ILE A 22 22.60 -6.60 -31.63
N PHE A 23 22.49 -7.76 -30.96
CA PHE A 23 22.01 -8.99 -31.59
C PHE A 23 20.52 -9.21 -31.27
N LYS A 24 19.72 -9.36 -32.33
CA LYS A 24 18.28 -9.65 -32.23
C LYS A 24 17.99 -11.14 -31.95
N HIS A 25 18.92 -12.01 -32.30
CA HIS A 25 18.81 -13.45 -32.20
C HIS A 25 19.93 -14.00 -31.31
N SER A 26 19.76 -15.21 -30.78
CA SER A 26 20.80 -15.83 -29.96
C SER A 26 22.07 -16.09 -30.77
N ILE A 27 23.19 -15.66 -30.20
CA ILE A 27 24.55 -15.90 -30.69
C ILE A 27 25.09 -17.25 -30.21
N ILE A 28 24.43 -17.83 -29.20
CA ILE A 28 24.79 -19.10 -28.58
C ILE A 28 23.78 -20.15 -29.00
N HIS A 29 24.29 -21.33 -29.35
CA HIS A 29 23.46 -22.38 -29.90
C HIS A 29 22.43 -22.78 -28.84
N PRO A 30 21.13 -22.60 -29.12
CA PRO A 30 20.11 -23.01 -28.16
C PRO A 30 20.21 -24.52 -27.99
N LYS A 31 20.51 -24.98 -26.78
CA LYS A 31 20.41 -26.39 -26.45
C LYS A 31 18.93 -26.69 -26.27
N ARG A 32 18.41 -27.72 -26.95
CA ARG A 32 17.05 -28.19 -26.71
C ARG A 32 17.01 -28.73 -25.28
N GLN A 33 16.36 -27.99 -24.39
CA GLN A 33 16.03 -28.47 -23.06
C GLN A 33 14.64 -29.09 -23.17
N GLU A 34 14.54 -30.39 -22.92
CA GLU A 34 13.26 -31.06 -22.76
C GLU A 34 12.72 -30.64 -21.39
N ILE A 35 11.83 -29.64 -21.40
CA ILE A 35 11.15 -29.21 -20.19
C ILE A 35 10.08 -30.27 -19.91
N PRO A 36 10.03 -30.87 -18.71
CA PRO A 36 8.97 -31.81 -18.35
C PRO A 36 7.61 -31.12 -18.53
N ASP A 37 6.61 -31.89 -19.00
CA ASP A 37 5.24 -31.44 -19.24
C ASP A 37 5.06 -30.36 -20.33
N THR A 38 5.97 -30.31 -21.33
CA THR A 38 5.82 -29.43 -22.50
C THR A 38 5.64 -30.20 -23.81
N GLY A 39 4.67 -29.78 -24.63
CA GLY A 39 4.39 -30.36 -25.95
C GLY A 39 3.34 -31.48 -25.94
N TYR A 40 3.28 -32.23 -27.04
CA TYR A 40 2.37 -33.37 -27.19
C TYR A 40 2.92 -34.63 -26.53
N ALA A 41 2.12 -35.30 -25.69
CA ALA A 41 2.42 -36.61 -25.13
C ALA A 41 2.76 -37.63 -26.23
N LYS A 42 3.66 -38.59 -25.93
CA LYS A 42 4.30 -39.48 -26.92
C LYS A 42 3.32 -40.08 -27.95
N ASP A 43 2.17 -40.54 -27.48
CA ASP A 43 1.20 -41.30 -28.29
C ASP A 43 -0.02 -40.48 -28.73
N VAL A 44 -0.04 -39.17 -28.44
CA VAL A 44 -1.12 -38.28 -28.88
C VAL A 44 -0.77 -37.69 -30.26
N PRO A 45 -1.61 -37.87 -31.29
CA PRO A 45 -1.39 -37.25 -32.59
C PRO A 45 -1.47 -35.74 -32.49
N HIS A 46 -0.65 -35.05 -33.28
CA HIS A 46 -0.70 -33.59 -33.42
C HIS A 46 -1.56 -33.23 -34.64
N PRO A 47 -2.20 -32.04 -34.67
CA PRO A 47 -3.06 -31.65 -35.77
C PRO A 47 -2.27 -31.54 -37.08
N LYS A 48 -2.94 -31.91 -38.19
CA LYS A 48 -2.38 -31.86 -39.54
C LYS A 48 -1.90 -30.43 -39.85
N ASN A 49 -0.74 -30.29 -40.50
CA ASN A 49 -0.05 -29.03 -40.81
C ASN A 49 0.47 -28.23 -39.61
N SER A 50 0.49 -28.79 -38.40
CA SER A 50 1.19 -28.19 -37.25
C SER A 50 2.53 -28.89 -36.99
N THR A 51 3.47 -28.20 -36.37
CA THR A 51 4.72 -28.82 -35.91
C THR A 51 4.55 -29.35 -34.49
N ARG A 52 4.73 -30.67 -34.32
CA ARG A 52 4.67 -31.30 -32.99
C ARG A 52 5.68 -30.75 -31.99
N ASN A 53 6.90 -30.48 -32.48
CA ASN A 53 8.01 -29.99 -31.68
C ASN A 53 8.06 -28.46 -31.72
N LEU A 54 8.52 -27.86 -30.62
CA LEU A 54 8.82 -26.43 -30.55
C LEU A 54 9.89 -26.07 -31.58
N ILE A 55 9.63 -25.04 -32.38
CA ILE A 55 10.59 -24.50 -33.34
C ILE A 55 11.67 -23.76 -32.55
N LEU A 56 12.91 -24.22 -32.67
CA LEU A 56 14.04 -23.58 -31.99
C LEU A 56 14.28 -22.16 -32.55
N PRO A 57 14.66 -21.20 -31.69
CA PRO A 57 14.96 -19.85 -32.15
C PRO A 57 16.14 -19.88 -33.12
N LYS A 58 16.07 -19.03 -34.15
CA LYS A 58 17.13 -18.91 -35.15
C LYS A 58 18.44 -18.54 -34.45
N TYR A 59 19.47 -19.35 -34.70
CA TYR A 59 20.82 -19.14 -34.23
C TYR A 59 21.68 -18.52 -35.33
N THR A 60 22.45 -17.48 -35.02
CA THR A 60 23.43 -16.93 -35.97
C THR A 60 24.76 -16.69 -35.25
N PRO A 61 25.82 -17.45 -35.57
CA PRO A 61 27.13 -17.24 -34.95
C PRO A 61 27.72 -15.89 -35.41
N VAL A 62 28.41 -15.19 -34.50
CA VAL A 62 28.96 -13.85 -34.77
C VAL A 62 29.87 -13.86 -35.99
N LYS A 63 30.73 -14.87 -36.14
CA LYS A 63 31.62 -15.02 -37.30
C LYS A 63 30.86 -14.99 -38.63
N LYS A 64 29.74 -15.72 -38.74
CA LYS A 64 28.90 -15.71 -39.96
C LYS A 64 28.20 -14.36 -40.13
N LEU A 65 27.78 -13.75 -39.03
CA LEU A 65 27.13 -12.45 -39.06
C LEU A 65 28.08 -11.36 -39.59
N ILE A 66 29.31 -11.30 -39.04
CA ILE A 66 30.39 -10.41 -39.49
C ILE A 66 30.69 -10.64 -40.96
N ALA A 67 30.84 -11.90 -41.40
CA ALA A 67 31.13 -12.21 -42.80
C ALA A 67 30.02 -11.72 -43.76
N ASN A 68 28.76 -11.74 -43.31
CA ASN A 68 27.62 -11.33 -44.13
C ASN A 68 27.42 -9.81 -44.14
N THR A 69 27.60 -9.13 -43.01
CA THR A 69 27.32 -7.69 -42.85
C THR A 69 28.54 -6.81 -43.13
N ILE A 70 29.72 -7.22 -42.69
CA ILE A 70 30.99 -6.49 -42.80
C ILE A 70 31.81 -7.04 -43.97
N LYS A 71 31.22 -7.03 -45.16
CA LYS A 71 31.94 -7.49 -46.35
C LYS A 71 33.06 -6.51 -46.69
N ASN A 72 34.27 -7.04 -46.79
CA ASN A 72 35.40 -6.27 -47.30
C ASN A 72 35.22 -5.99 -48.80
N PRO A 73 35.65 -4.81 -49.29
CA PRO A 73 35.57 -4.48 -50.70
C PRO A 73 36.41 -5.48 -51.50
N LYS A 74 35.90 -5.88 -52.67
CA LYS A 74 36.61 -6.80 -53.58
C LYS A 74 38.01 -6.28 -53.95
N LYS A 75 38.13 -4.96 -54.11
CA LYS A 75 39.42 -4.27 -54.31
C LYS A 75 39.88 -3.73 -52.96
N LYS A 76 41.03 -4.21 -52.47
CA LYS A 76 41.70 -3.63 -51.32
C LYS A 76 42.28 -2.27 -51.74
N ILE A 77 41.74 -1.20 -51.18
CA ILE A 77 42.20 0.17 -51.47
C ILE A 77 42.97 0.65 -50.26
N ASP A 78 44.25 0.93 -50.44
CA ASP A 78 45.07 1.51 -49.39
C ASP A 78 44.82 3.02 -49.34
N PHE A 79 44.36 3.52 -48.20
CA PHE A 79 43.98 4.93 -48.01
C PHE A 79 45.15 5.91 -48.16
N ASN A 80 46.38 5.43 -48.08
CA ASN A 80 47.60 6.21 -48.26
C ASN A 80 48.18 6.12 -49.69
N SER A 81 47.64 5.25 -50.55
CA SER A 81 48.14 5.03 -51.90
C SER A 81 47.82 6.17 -52.85
N LYS A 82 48.61 6.30 -53.92
CA LYS A 82 48.33 7.19 -55.06
C LYS A 82 46.96 6.88 -55.71
N GLN A 83 46.54 5.61 -55.70
CA GLN A 83 45.24 5.16 -56.21
C GLN A 83 44.06 5.71 -55.41
N PHE A 84 44.20 5.89 -54.09
CA PHE A 84 43.13 6.49 -53.30
C PHE A 84 42.99 8.00 -53.59
N ARG A 85 44.11 8.68 -53.82
CA ARG A 85 44.15 10.12 -54.10
C ARG A 85 43.64 10.48 -55.49
N SER A 86 43.67 9.56 -56.44
CA SER A 86 43.14 9.77 -57.80
C SER A 86 41.61 9.77 -57.86
N PHE A 87 40.92 9.18 -56.88
CA PHE A 87 39.46 9.25 -56.84
C PHE A 87 38.95 10.66 -56.55
N PRO A 88 37.76 11.04 -57.04
CA PRO A 88 37.10 12.28 -56.67
C PRO A 88 36.96 12.43 -55.14
N LYS A 89 37.12 13.67 -54.61
CA LYS A 89 37.03 13.96 -53.16
C LYS A 89 35.79 13.35 -52.49
N VAL A 90 34.64 13.41 -53.17
CA VAL A 90 33.38 12.82 -52.68
C VAL A 90 33.48 11.30 -52.49
N GLN A 91 34.11 10.60 -53.43
CA GLN A 91 34.30 9.15 -53.35
C GLN A 91 35.29 8.78 -52.25
N GLN A 92 36.36 9.57 -52.09
CA GLN A 92 37.32 9.38 -50.99
C GLN A 92 36.63 9.45 -49.62
N VAL A 93 35.76 10.44 -49.41
CA VAL A 93 34.98 10.57 -48.16
C VAL A 93 34.03 9.40 -47.97
N LYS A 94 33.33 8.96 -49.02
CA LYS A 94 32.43 7.79 -48.96
C LYS A 94 33.18 6.52 -48.58
N LEU A 95 34.35 6.27 -49.16
CA LEU A 95 35.19 5.13 -48.84
C LEU A 95 35.71 5.17 -47.40
N LYS A 96 36.17 6.34 -46.93
CA LYS A 96 36.57 6.54 -45.52
C LYS A 96 35.41 6.27 -44.57
N LYS A 97 34.23 6.86 -44.81
CA LYS A 97 33.01 6.61 -44.00
C LYS A 97 32.57 5.15 -44.03
N ALA A 98 32.71 4.46 -45.16
CA ALA A 98 32.39 3.04 -45.27
C ALA A 98 33.40 2.16 -44.52
N LYS A 99 34.68 2.57 -44.44
CA LYS A 99 35.68 1.91 -43.60
C LYS A 99 35.34 2.07 -42.12
N THR A 100 35.15 3.32 -41.67
CA THR A 100 34.87 3.60 -40.26
C THR A 100 33.60 2.90 -39.77
N ARG A 101 32.53 2.86 -40.57
CA ARG A 101 31.31 2.10 -40.23
C ARG A 101 31.57 0.60 -40.06
N ARG A 102 32.42 0.01 -40.92
CA ARG A 102 32.78 -1.41 -40.82
C ARG A 102 33.62 -1.67 -39.57
N ASP A 103 34.59 -0.80 -39.28
CA ASP A 103 35.47 -0.91 -38.13
C ASP A 103 34.66 -0.83 -36.81
N TYR A 104 33.79 0.18 -36.66
CA TYR A 104 32.93 0.31 -35.47
C TYR A 104 31.90 -0.82 -35.33
N LEU A 105 31.35 -1.31 -36.45
CA LEU A 105 30.38 -2.41 -36.41
C LEU A 105 31.05 -3.74 -36.08
N LEU A 106 32.30 -3.93 -36.50
CA LEU A 106 33.13 -5.08 -36.14
C LEU A 106 33.42 -5.05 -34.64
N GLU A 107 33.91 -3.92 -34.14
CA GLU A 107 34.21 -3.70 -32.73
C GLU A 107 32.96 -3.91 -31.85
N ALA A 108 31.82 -3.35 -32.26
CA ALA A 108 30.56 -3.52 -31.55
C ALA A 108 30.13 -5.00 -31.43
N TYR A 109 30.30 -5.79 -32.48
CA TYR A 109 29.98 -7.21 -32.45
C TYR A 109 30.96 -8.03 -31.61
N THR A 110 32.26 -7.76 -31.71
CA THR A 110 33.27 -8.48 -30.91
C THR A 110 33.15 -8.17 -29.43
N ASN A 111 32.92 -6.89 -29.08
CA ASN A 111 32.79 -6.47 -27.68
C ASN A 111 31.51 -7.01 -27.05
N GLU A 112 30.41 -7.06 -27.80
CA GLU A 112 29.15 -7.59 -27.27
C GLU A 112 29.19 -9.12 -27.14
N GLU A 113 29.82 -9.83 -28.07
CA GLU A 113 30.11 -11.27 -27.94
C GLU A 113 30.88 -11.58 -26.65
N GLN A 114 31.98 -10.86 -26.40
CA GLN A 114 32.77 -11.02 -25.18
C GLN A 114 31.95 -10.71 -23.92
N LYS A 115 31.15 -9.64 -23.94
CA LYS A 115 30.28 -9.25 -22.82
C LYS A 115 29.25 -10.34 -22.50
N ILE A 116 28.65 -10.96 -23.52
CA ILE A 116 27.71 -12.07 -23.32
C ILE A 116 28.42 -13.29 -22.73
N LEU A 117 29.60 -13.65 -23.24
CA LEU A 117 30.38 -14.77 -22.72
C LEU A 117 30.76 -14.58 -21.26
N GLN A 118 31.25 -13.38 -20.89
CA GLN A 118 31.57 -13.02 -19.51
C GLN A 118 30.35 -13.11 -18.59
N LYS A 119 29.18 -12.65 -19.07
CA LYS A 119 27.94 -12.72 -18.28
C LYS A 119 27.56 -14.17 -17.97
N ILE A 120 27.68 -15.07 -18.96
CA ILE A 120 27.38 -16.49 -18.78
C ILE A 120 28.35 -17.15 -17.83
N GLU A 121 29.63 -16.80 -17.90
CA GLU A 121 30.63 -17.28 -16.96
C GLU A 121 30.34 -16.81 -15.53
N ALA A 122 30.00 -15.53 -15.35
CA ALA A 122 29.61 -14.99 -14.05
C ALA A 122 28.35 -15.66 -13.48
N GLU A 123 27.35 -15.97 -14.33
CA GLU A 123 26.15 -16.71 -13.92
C GLU A 123 26.50 -18.12 -13.46
N LYS A 124 27.36 -18.85 -14.19
CA LYS A 124 27.85 -20.18 -13.77
C LYS A 124 28.60 -20.12 -12.44
N GLN A 125 29.50 -19.16 -12.27
CA GLN A 125 30.24 -18.98 -11.02
C GLN A 125 29.29 -18.68 -9.85
N LYS A 126 28.26 -17.85 -10.06
CA LYS A 126 27.24 -17.56 -9.06
C LYS A 126 26.44 -18.80 -8.67
N GLU A 127 26.08 -19.65 -9.63
CA GLU A 127 25.39 -20.91 -9.36
C GLU A 127 26.26 -21.86 -8.52
N VAL A 128 27.54 -21.99 -8.86
CA VAL A 128 28.50 -22.80 -8.10
C VAL A 128 28.63 -22.30 -6.65
N LEU A 129 28.81 -20.99 -6.45
CA LEU A 129 28.87 -20.38 -5.11
C LEU A 129 27.58 -20.61 -4.32
N LEU A 130 26.42 -20.51 -4.96
CA LEU A 130 25.14 -20.75 -4.32
C LEU A 130 24.95 -22.22 -3.92
N GLN A 131 25.41 -23.16 -4.76
CA GLN A 131 25.44 -24.57 -4.41
C GLN A 131 26.39 -24.87 -3.24
N GLN A 132 27.56 -24.22 -3.20
CA GLN A 132 28.49 -24.33 -2.07
C GLN A 132 27.86 -23.81 -0.77
N LYS A 133 27.25 -22.62 -0.79
CA LYS A 133 26.53 -22.06 0.37
C LYS A 133 25.42 -22.98 0.86
N ARG A 134 24.64 -23.57 -0.06
CA ARG A 134 23.61 -24.57 0.30
C ARG A 134 24.21 -25.82 0.94
N LYS A 135 25.36 -26.31 0.45
CA LYS A 135 26.06 -27.44 1.05
C LYS A 135 26.59 -27.10 2.45
N GLU A 136 27.12 -25.90 2.65
CA GLU A 136 27.60 -25.43 3.95
C GLU A 136 26.45 -25.27 4.95
N GLN A 137 25.33 -24.66 4.54
CA GLN A 137 24.12 -24.57 5.36
C GLN A 137 23.64 -25.97 5.79
N ARG A 138 23.55 -26.92 4.85
CA ARG A 138 23.19 -28.31 5.18
C ARG A 138 24.15 -28.95 6.18
N LYS A 139 25.46 -28.70 6.07
CA LYS A 139 26.45 -29.18 7.03
C LYS A 139 26.27 -28.55 8.41
N LEU A 140 25.98 -27.25 8.47
CA LEU A 140 25.66 -26.55 9.72
C LEU A 140 24.38 -27.10 10.35
N ASP A 141 23.32 -27.30 9.56
CA ASP A 141 22.07 -27.88 10.02
C ASP A 141 22.28 -29.30 10.58
N MET A 142 23.09 -30.13 9.92
CA MET A 142 23.46 -31.45 10.43
C MET A 142 24.24 -31.36 11.75
N LYS A 143 25.22 -30.45 11.86
CA LYS A 143 25.96 -30.23 13.12
C LYS A 143 25.05 -29.76 14.24
N ASN A 144 24.14 -28.83 13.94
CA ASN A 144 23.14 -28.33 14.88
C ASN A 144 22.20 -29.43 15.33
N GLN A 145 21.74 -30.29 14.43
CA GLN A 145 20.93 -31.46 14.79
C GLN A 145 21.69 -32.43 15.71
N VAL A 146 22.98 -32.67 15.47
CA VAL A 146 23.82 -33.51 16.35
C VAL A 146 24.00 -32.86 17.72
N PHE A 147 24.25 -31.55 17.78
CA PHE A 147 24.34 -30.80 19.04
C PHE A 147 23.03 -30.83 19.81
N VAL A 148 21.89 -30.62 19.13
CA VAL A 148 20.55 -30.71 19.72
C VAL A 148 20.26 -32.12 20.26
N LYS A 149 20.67 -33.18 19.55
CA LYS A 149 20.54 -34.57 20.04
C LYS A 149 21.37 -34.87 21.29
N LYS A 150 22.57 -34.28 21.40
CA LYS A 150 23.43 -34.45 22.58
C LYS A 150 22.94 -33.64 23.78
N ASN A 151 22.43 -32.44 23.52
CA ASN A 151 21.98 -31.52 24.56
C ASN A 151 20.48 -31.67 24.91
N SER A 152 19.73 -32.52 24.20
CA SER A 152 18.31 -32.73 24.47
C SER A 152 18.04 -33.33 25.85
N LEU A 153 19.00 -34.05 26.43
CA LEU A 153 18.88 -34.63 27.76
C LEU A 153 19.33 -33.69 28.89
N THR A 154 20.10 -32.64 28.57
CA THR A 154 20.66 -31.70 29.56
C THR A 154 19.90 -30.39 29.64
N LEU A 155 19.12 -30.04 28.61
CA LEU A 155 18.30 -28.83 28.58
C LEU A 155 16.85 -29.12 29.03
N PRO A 156 16.20 -28.19 29.76
CA PRO A 156 14.80 -28.35 30.14
C PRO A 156 13.90 -28.46 28.90
N THR A 157 13.01 -29.45 28.89
CA THR A 157 12.22 -29.79 27.71
C THR A 157 10.89 -29.04 27.69
N ILE A 158 10.75 -28.01 26.85
CA ILE A 158 9.47 -27.27 26.61
C ILE A 158 8.59 -27.99 25.58
N SER A 159 8.90 -29.26 25.26
CA SER A 159 8.30 -29.96 24.11
C SER A 159 6.79 -30.07 24.21
N SER A 160 6.20 -30.18 25.40
CA SER A 160 4.73 -30.25 25.57
C SER A 160 4.02 -28.97 25.12
N PHE A 161 4.61 -27.80 25.37
CA PHE A 161 4.05 -26.49 24.98
C PHE A 161 4.21 -26.23 23.47
N LEU A 162 5.29 -26.73 22.87
CA LEU A 162 5.55 -26.62 21.43
C LEU A 162 4.90 -27.74 20.61
N LYS A 163 4.42 -28.81 21.26
CA LYS A 163 3.66 -29.90 20.64
C LYS A 163 2.22 -29.44 20.40
N GLY A 164 2.03 -28.73 19.30
CA GLY A 164 0.72 -28.35 18.82
C GLY A 164 0.76 -27.14 17.91
N PRO A 165 -0.35 -26.83 17.22
CA PRO A 165 -0.46 -25.57 16.50
C PRO A 165 -0.46 -24.41 17.50
N LEU A 166 0.43 -23.43 17.30
CA LEU A 166 0.49 -22.20 18.10
C LEU A 166 -0.86 -21.46 18.18
N VAL A 167 -1.72 -21.69 17.18
CA VAL A 167 -3.06 -21.13 17.11
C VAL A 167 -4.06 -22.27 16.89
N ARG A 168 -4.99 -22.43 17.83
CA ARG A 168 -6.15 -23.31 17.66
C ARG A 168 -7.05 -22.75 16.56
N ARG A 169 -7.36 -23.57 15.55
CA ARG A 169 -8.39 -23.22 14.56
C ARG A 169 -9.76 -23.28 15.21
N ARG A 170 -10.59 -22.27 14.95
CA ARG A 170 -11.98 -22.24 15.45
C ARG A 170 -12.79 -23.39 14.85
N THR A 171 -13.67 -23.98 15.65
CA THR A 171 -14.65 -24.97 15.18
C THR A 171 -15.70 -24.29 14.30
N GLU A 172 -16.48 -25.08 13.55
CA GLU A 172 -17.53 -24.52 12.69
C GLU A 172 -18.63 -23.83 13.51
N ASP A 173 -18.97 -24.37 14.68
CA ASP A 173 -19.95 -23.78 15.58
C ASP A 173 -19.47 -22.45 16.15
N GLU A 174 -18.18 -22.37 16.55
CA GLU A 174 -17.57 -21.10 16.98
C GLU A 174 -17.58 -20.05 15.87
N LYS A 175 -17.37 -20.45 14.61
CA LYS A 175 -17.47 -19.55 13.46
C LYS A 175 -18.90 -19.06 13.25
N LYS A 176 -19.89 -19.94 13.36
CA LYS A 176 -21.32 -19.60 13.26
C LYS A 176 -21.71 -18.59 14.34
N ILE A 177 -21.36 -18.85 15.60
CA ILE A 177 -21.63 -17.94 16.73
C ILE A 177 -20.97 -16.58 16.50
N LEU A 178 -19.71 -16.55 16.06
CA LEU A 178 -19.00 -15.31 15.77
C LEU A 178 -19.68 -14.53 14.64
N MET A 179 -20.16 -15.20 13.59
CA MET A 179 -20.88 -14.57 12.49
C MET A 179 -22.21 -13.99 12.94
N MET A 180 -22.96 -14.70 13.80
CA MET A 180 -24.19 -14.18 14.39
C MET A 180 -23.93 -12.93 15.23
N LYS A 181 -22.89 -12.94 16.08
CA LYS A 181 -22.50 -11.75 16.88
C LYS A 181 -22.15 -10.57 15.98
N LYS A 182 -21.40 -10.79 14.89
CA LYS A 182 -21.08 -9.73 13.92
C LYS A 182 -22.33 -9.14 13.26
N LYS A 183 -23.27 -9.99 12.86
CA LYS A 183 -24.54 -9.57 12.24
C LYS A 183 -25.39 -8.77 13.23
N ALA A 184 -25.47 -9.21 14.48
CA ALA A 184 -26.17 -8.48 15.54
C ALA A 184 -25.57 -7.08 15.76
N ASN A 185 -24.24 -6.98 15.86
CA ASN A 185 -23.56 -5.70 16.03
C ASN A 185 -23.78 -4.76 14.83
N TYR A 186 -23.75 -5.31 13.61
CA TYR A 186 -24.03 -4.53 12.40
C TYR A 186 -25.46 -3.98 12.42
N ASN A 187 -26.45 -4.84 12.69
CA ASN A 187 -27.86 -4.43 12.75
C ASN A 187 -28.09 -3.37 13.83
N ASN A 188 -27.48 -3.52 15.01
CA ASN A 188 -27.57 -2.52 16.07
C ASN A 188 -27.00 -1.17 15.62
N SER A 189 -25.83 -1.17 14.97
CA SER A 189 -25.23 0.06 14.45
C SER A 189 -26.09 0.73 13.36
N LEU A 190 -26.79 -0.07 12.55
CA LEU A 190 -27.70 0.43 11.52
C LEU A 190 -28.96 1.02 12.15
N LEU A 191 -29.52 0.36 13.15
CA LEU A 191 -30.68 0.80 13.91
C LEU A 191 -30.42 2.17 14.55
N ILE A 192 -29.30 2.32 15.27
CA ILE A 192 -28.89 3.61 15.88
C ILE A 192 -28.77 4.70 14.82
N LYS A 193 -28.21 4.40 13.64
CA LYS A 193 -28.13 5.39 12.54
C LYS A 193 -29.51 5.79 12.03
N LYS A 194 -30.45 4.85 11.96
CA LYS A 194 -31.83 5.12 11.50
C LYS A 194 -32.63 5.89 12.53
N GLU A 195 -32.46 5.59 13.82
CA GLU A 195 -33.04 6.38 14.92
C GLU A 195 -32.54 7.82 14.88
N ASN A 196 -31.23 8.04 14.79
CA ASN A 196 -30.67 9.40 14.65
C ASN A 196 -31.20 10.15 13.40
N GLN A 197 -31.42 9.44 12.28
CA GLN A 197 -32.02 10.03 11.09
C GLN A 197 -33.49 10.41 11.32
N ALA A 198 -34.25 9.54 11.98
CA ALA A 198 -35.65 9.78 12.33
C ALA A 198 -35.79 10.95 13.31
N GLU A 199 -34.92 11.03 14.33
CA GLU A 199 -34.86 12.15 15.27
C GLU A 199 -34.59 13.47 14.57
N ARG A 200 -33.60 13.52 13.66
CA ARG A 200 -33.31 14.72 12.86
C ARG A 200 -34.46 15.12 11.97
N LEU A 201 -35.15 14.14 11.38
CA LEU A 201 -36.33 14.41 10.56
C LEU A 201 -37.46 14.98 11.41
N LEU A 202 -37.67 14.44 12.61
CA LEU A 202 -38.66 14.92 13.56
C LEU A 202 -38.30 16.35 14.06
N GLU A 203 -37.03 16.63 14.32
CA GLU A 203 -36.54 17.98 14.61
C GLU A 203 -36.81 18.95 13.44
N LEU A 204 -36.53 18.50 12.21
CA LEU A 204 -36.82 19.27 10.99
C LEU A 204 -38.33 19.54 10.85
N TYR A 205 -39.17 18.55 11.15
CA TYR A 205 -40.62 18.69 11.14
C TYR A 205 -41.09 19.76 12.13
N TYR A 206 -40.55 19.78 13.35
CA TYR A 206 -40.86 20.85 14.30
C TYR A 206 -40.38 22.23 13.82
N LYS A 207 -39.18 22.31 13.26
CA LYS A 207 -38.64 23.56 12.69
C LYS A 207 -39.37 24.01 11.42
N SER A 208 -40.03 23.09 10.71
CA SER A 208 -40.74 23.40 9.47
C SER A 208 -41.88 24.40 9.62
N LYS A 209 -42.42 24.54 10.84
CA LYS A 209 -43.40 25.59 11.17
C LYS A 209 -42.84 26.99 10.93
N ASP A 210 -41.53 27.17 11.16
CA ASP A 210 -40.84 28.45 10.99
C ASP A 210 -40.30 28.65 9.56
N PHE A 211 -40.38 27.63 8.71
CA PHE A 211 -39.90 27.73 7.33
C PHE A 211 -40.85 28.57 6.51
N VAL A 212 -40.26 29.46 5.71
CA VAL A 212 -41.00 30.27 4.75
C VAL A 212 -41.10 29.47 3.46
N ILE A 213 -42.31 28.99 3.18
CA ILE A 213 -42.59 28.18 1.98
C ILE A 213 -43.41 29.00 0.97
N THR A 214 -44.29 29.88 1.45
CA THR A 214 -45.17 30.71 0.62
C THR A 214 -44.70 32.17 0.63
N GLU A 215 -45.02 32.91 -0.44
CA GLU A 215 -44.67 34.32 -0.59
C GLU A 215 -45.32 35.21 0.49
N GLU A 216 -46.52 34.84 0.95
CA GLU A 216 -47.23 35.54 2.03
C GLU A 216 -46.44 35.47 3.34
N LYS A 217 -46.00 34.26 3.75
CA LYS A 217 -45.16 34.06 4.93
C LYS A 217 -43.81 34.77 4.80
N LEU A 218 -43.30 34.97 3.58
CA LEU A 218 -42.07 35.71 3.34
C LEU A 218 -42.25 37.18 3.65
N LYS A 219 -43.32 37.80 3.15
CA LYS A 219 -43.62 39.21 3.42
C LYS A 219 -43.80 39.46 4.92
N GLU A 220 -44.61 38.63 5.60
CA GLU A 220 -44.80 38.73 7.06
C GLU A 220 -43.49 38.61 7.84
N LYS A 221 -42.57 37.72 7.42
CA LYS A 221 -41.31 37.50 8.13
C LYS A 221 -40.29 38.59 7.83
N ILE A 222 -40.33 39.19 6.64
CA ILE A 222 -39.57 40.39 6.28
C ILE A 222 -40.03 41.54 7.17
N GLU A 223 -41.33 41.84 7.21
CA GLU A 223 -41.88 42.91 8.05
C GLU A 223 -41.48 42.73 9.52
N LYS A 224 -41.70 41.54 10.10
CA LYS A 224 -41.24 41.22 11.47
C LYS A 224 -39.74 41.36 11.69
N ALA A 225 -38.90 41.03 10.70
CA ALA A 225 -37.44 41.14 10.82
C ALA A 225 -36.95 42.59 10.75
N PHE A 226 -37.67 43.47 10.06
CA PHE A 226 -37.36 44.90 9.96
C PHE A 226 -38.05 45.74 11.06
N GLU A 227 -39.15 45.26 11.64
CA GLU A 227 -39.89 45.88 12.76
C GLU A 227 -39.23 45.72 14.13
N ILE A 228 -38.11 45.00 14.26
CA ILE A 228 -37.33 44.92 15.50
C ILE A 228 -36.02 45.75 15.38
N PRO A 229 -36.05 47.10 15.52
CA PRO A 229 -34.84 47.91 15.58
C PRO A 229 -34.08 47.81 16.92
N ALA A 230 -34.69 47.30 17.99
CA ALA A 230 -34.15 47.49 19.35
C ALA A 230 -33.12 46.44 19.83
N GLN A 231 -33.11 45.22 19.27
CA GLN A 231 -32.22 44.15 19.75
C GLN A 231 -30.96 43.93 18.90
N ARG A 232 -30.89 44.48 17.68
CA ARG A 232 -29.70 44.36 16.81
C ARG A 232 -28.50 45.11 17.39
N ASN A 233 -28.72 46.26 18.02
CA ASN A 233 -27.66 47.11 18.54
C ASN A 233 -26.94 46.51 19.77
N GLN A 234 -27.52 45.50 20.44
CA GLN A 234 -26.85 44.81 21.54
C GLN A 234 -25.93 43.67 21.08
N ARG A 235 -26.10 43.15 19.85
CA ARG A 235 -25.27 42.06 19.31
C ARG A 235 -24.06 42.53 18.50
N PHE A 236 -24.14 43.71 17.88
CA PHE A 236 -23.02 44.26 17.10
C PHE A 236 -21.74 44.55 17.92
N ASN A 237 -21.84 44.66 19.25
CA ASN A 237 -20.67 44.82 20.12
C ASN A 237 -19.99 43.49 20.53
N LEU A 238 -20.56 42.33 20.17
CA LEU A 238 -19.95 41.02 20.46
C LEU A 238 -19.14 40.45 19.27
N GLU A 239 -19.40 40.89 18.04
CA GLU A 239 -18.66 40.43 16.85
C GLU A 239 -17.25 41.03 16.74
N GLN A 240 -17.03 42.26 17.24
CA GLN A 240 -15.70 42.88 17.24
C GLN A 240 -14.70 42.20 18.20
N GLN A 241 -15.16 41.36 19.13
CA GLN A 241 -14.26 40.53 19.96
C GLN A 241 -13.95 39.16 19.36
N LEU A 242 -14.64 38.74 18.30
CA LEU A 242 -14.44 37.42 17.67
C LEU A 242 -13.53 37.48 16.43
N ASP A 243 -13.42 38.63 15.77
CA ASP A 243 -12.60 38.79 14.55
C ASP A 243 -11.07 38.78 14.79
N VAL A 244 -10.60 38.81 16.04
CA VAL A 244 -9.17 38.65 16.37
C VAL A 244 -8.71 37.17 16.35
N THR A 245 -9.65 36.21 16.33
CA THR A 245 -9.32 34.78 16.45
C THR A 245 -9.35 33.98 15.14
N LEU A 246 -9.82 34.58 14.04
CA LEU A 246 -10.03 33.88 12.76
C LEU A 246 -8.82 33.86 11.82
N ASN A 247 -7.66 34.43 12.22
CA ASN A 247 -6.39 34.33 11.49
C ASN A 247 -5.44 33.25 12.04
N SER A 248 -5.92 32.34 12.90
CA SER A 248 -5.18 31.14 13.31
C SER A 248 -6.01 29.89 12.98
N GLY A 249 -5.47 29.00 12.15
CA GLY A 249 -6.17 27.86 11.56
C GLY A 249 -6.52 26.73 12.55
N VAL A 250 -7.30 27.03 13.59
CA VAL A 250 -7.86 26.05 14.53
C VAL A 250 -9.28 26.50 14.95
N SER A 251 -10.28 26.26 14.10
CA SER A 251 -11.70 26.42 14.49
C SER A 251 -12.48 25.14 14.18
N MET A 252 -12.22 24.12 14.98
CA MET A 252 -13.03 22.89 15.03
C MET A 252 -13.39 22.51 16.48
N PHE A 253 -13.68 23.49 17.35
CA PHE A 253 -13.92 23.23 18.78
C PHE A 253 -14.88 24.20 19.49
N ILE A 254 -15.97 24.67 18.87
CA ILE A 254 -16.90 25.57 19.59
C ILE A 254 -18.33 25.02 19.78
N ASP A 255 -18.82 24.09 18.96
CA ASP A 255 -20.21 23.59 19.11
C ASP A 255 -20.39 22.25 19.85
N GLN A 256 -19.36 21.78 20.55
CA GLN A 256 -19.43 20.51 21.31
C GLN A 256 -19.82 20.66 22.79
N ASN A 257 -19.82 21.86 23.35
CA ASN A 257 -19.92 22.00 24.81
C ASN A 257 -21.32 21.76 25.41
N TYR A 258 -22.42 21.88 24.66
CA TYR A 258 -23.76 21.64 25.24
C TYR A 258 -24.22 20.18 25.20
N LYS A 259 -23.84 19.41 24.17
CA LYS A 259 -24.13 17.95 24.11
C LYS A 259 -23.12 17.11 24.88
N ASN A 260 -21.90 17.61 25.08
CA ASN A 260 -20.88 16.89 25.84
C ASN A 260 -21.03 17.05 27.35
N VAL A 261 -21.73 18.06 27.88
CA VAL A 261 -21.91 18.18 29.35
C VAL A 261 -22.80 17.07 29.91
N SER A 262 -23.89 16.69 29.22
CA SER A 262 -24.77 15.61 29.72
C SER A 262 -24.12 14.23 29.53
N ASN A 263 -23.48 13.99 28.39
CA ASN A 263 -22.80 12.72 28.13
C ASN A 263 -21.50 12.57 28.94
N ASN A 264 -20.72 13.64 29.14
CA ASN A 264 -19.54 13.59 30.02
C ASN A 264 -19.93 13.49 31.49
N ALA A 265 -21.07 14.04 31.93
CA ALA A 265 -21.52 13.86 33.30
C ALA A 265 -21.93 12.40 33.56
N VAL A 266 -22.63 11.78 32.62
CA VAL A 266 -23.05 10.36 32.70
C VAL A 266 -21.86 9.42 32.52
N ASP A 267 -20.94 9.69 31.59
CA ASP A 267 -19.73 8.89 31.37
C ASP A 267 -18.71 9.04 32.52
N LYS A 268 -18.63 10.21 33.18
CA LYS A 268 -17.86 10.38 34.44
C LYS A 268 -18.52 9.73 35.65
N LEU A 269 -19.85 9.65 35.70
CA LEU A 269 -20.59 8.98 36.78
C LEU A 269 -20.58 7.45 36.67
N LEU A 270 -20.59 6.91 35.45
CA LEU A 270 -20.74 5.48 35.20
C LEU A 270 -19.47 4.76 34.77
N GLY A 271 -18.37 5.48 34.51
CA GLY A 271 -17.08 4.89 34.13
C GLY A 271 -17.09 4.32 32.70
N THR A 272 -16.24 4.85 31.83
CA THR A 272 -16.16 4.42 30.43
C THR A 272 -15.40 3.10 30.28
N HIS A 273 -16.07 1.96 30.37
CA HIS A 273 -15.50 0.67 29.97
C HIS A 273 -15.62 0.44 28.46
N LYS A 274 -14.95 1.26 27.64
CA LYS A 274 -14.89 1.04 26.17
C LYS A 274 -13.50 0.66 25.65
N ASN A 275 -12.44 0.86 26.41
CA ASN A 275 -11.07 0.44 26.06
C ASN A 275 -10.49 -0.48 27.14
N ALA A 276 -9.68 -1.46 26.76
CA ALA A 276 -9.05 -2.42 27.67
C ALA A 276 -7.96 -1.83 28.58
N PHE A 277 -7.75 -0.51 28.52
CA PHE A 277 -6.82 0.25 29.34
C PHE A 277 -7.55 1.48 29.89
N PRO A 278 -7.33 1.86 31.16
CA PRO A 278 -7.90 3.08 31.73
C PRO A 278 -7.30 4.31 31.04
N ASP A 279 -8.15 5.28 30.71
CA ASP A 279 -7.69 6.57 30.16
C ASP A 279 -6.87 7.33 31.21
N ALA A 280 -5.92 8.15 30.76
CA ALA A 280 -5.00 8.89 31.64
C ALA A 280 -5.75 9.74 32.69
N ASP A 281 -6.90 10.30 32.32
CA ASP A 281 -7.75 11.09 33.20
C ASP A 281 -8.35 10.25 34.34
N GLN A 282 -8.66 8.96 34.12
CA GLN A 282 -9.14 8.05 35.17
C GLN A 282 -8.02 7.72 36.17
N ILE A 283 -6.79 7.56 35.69
CA ILE A 283 -5.63 7.31 36.55
C ILE A 283 -5.36 8.53 37.44
N ILE A 284 -5.46 9.73 36.87
CA ILE A 284 -5.29 11.00 37.60
C ILE A 284 -6.42 11.19 38.62
N ASP A 285 -7.67 10.87 38.28
CA ASP A 285 -8.81 10.96 39.22
C ASP A 285 -8.75 9.92 40.34
N GLU A 286 -8.29 8.69 40.05
CA GLU A 286 -8.06 7.65 41.07
C GLU A 286 -6.96 8.09 42.05
N TYR A 287 -5.91 8.74 41.54
CA TYR A 287 -4.81 9.26 42.36
C TYR A 287 -5.22 10.48 43.19
N ASN A 288 -5.97 11.40 42.61
CA ASN A 288 -6.39 12.63 43.28
C ASN A 288 -7.66 12.46 44.14
N GLY A 289 -8.39 11.35 43.99
CA GLY A 289 -9.56 11.00 44.81
C GLY A 289 -10.77 11.93 44.66
N VAL A 290 -10.79 12.80 43.64
CA VAL A 290 -11.80 13.84 43.45
C VAL A 290 -13.19 13.25 43.22
N SER A 291 -13.29 12.20 42.40
CA SER A 291 -14.54 11.49 42.10
C SER A 291 -15.13 10.79 43.33
N LYS A 292 -14.29 10.11 44.13
CA LYS A 292 -14.71 9.49 45.41
C LYS A 292 -15.25 10.52 46.40
N ASN A 293 -14.60 11.68 46.50
CA ASN A 293 -15.04 12.77 47.38
C ASN A 293 -16.37 13.39 46.93
N LEU A 294 -16.56 13.56 45.61
CA LEU A 294 -17.83 14.01 45.04
C LEU A 294 -18.96 13.01 45.28
N TYR A 295 -18.70 11.71 45.09
CA TYR A 295 -19.66 10.65 45.34
C TYR A 295 -20.10 10.60 46.82
N GLN A 296 -19.14 10.71 47.75
CA GLN A 296 -19.46 10.77 49.18
C GLN A 296 -20.24 12.04 49.56
N LYS A 297 -19.92 13.20 48.96
CA LYS A 297 -20.70 14.43 49.16
C LYS A 297 -22.12 14.28 48.59
N ALA A 298 -22.27 13.70 47.41
CA ALA A 298 -23.57 13.43 46.79
C ALA A 298 -24.41 12.50 47.67
N GLN A 299 -23.84 11.40 48.17
CA GLN A 299 -24.53 10.50 49.11
C GLN A 299 -24.91 11.18 50.43
N LYS A 300 -24.03 12.03 50.99
CA LYS A 300 -24.35 12.82 52.19
C LYS A 300 -25.49 13.81 51.94
N ASN A 301 -25.55 14.42 50.77
CA ASN A 301 -26.62 15.35 50.39
C ASN A 301 -27.94 14.62 50.14
N LEU A 302 -27.91 13.44 49.51
CA LEU A 302 -29.08 12.57 49.32
C LEU A 302 -29.65 12.07 50.65
N LYS A 303 -28.78 11.72 51.61
CA LYS A 303 -29.20 11.34 52.97
C LYS A 303 -29.73 12.52 53.80
N LYS A 304 -29.29 13.75 53.52
CA LYS A 304 -29.76 14.95 54.21
C LYS A 304 -31.14 15.42 53.73
N ASN A 305 -31.48 15.22 52.45
CA ASN A 305 -32.75 15.67 51.87
C ASN A 305 -33.44 14.54 51.08
N PRO A 306 -34.07 13.55 51.74
CA PRO A 306 -34.80 12.47 51.07
C PRO A 306 -36.11 12.92 50.39
N SER A 307 -36.64 14.12 50.69
CA SER A 307 -38.01 14.53 50.34
C SER A 307 -38.19 15.24 48.99
N THR A 308 -37.18 15.30 48.11
CA THR A 308 -37.27 16.07 46.84
C THR A 308 -37.34 15.23 45.57
N VAL A 309 -37.23 13.90 45.64
CA VAL A 309 -37.30 13.04 44.45
C VAL A 309 -38.72 12.48 44.21
N ASP A 310 -39.50 12.25 45.28
CA ASP A 310 -40.84 11.66 45.13
C ASP A 310 -41.94 12.66 44.73
N ALA A 311 -41.67 13.98 44.76
CA ALA A 311 -42.67 15.02 44.49
C ALA A 311 -42.74 15.50 43.02
N LYS A 312 -42.00 14.89 42.08
CA LYS A 312 -42.04 15.27 40.65
C LYS A 312 -42.39 14.12 39.69
N LEU A 313 -43.00 13.05 40.20
CA LEU A 313 -43.51 11.93 39.38
C LEU A 313 -45.03 11.68 39.56
N SER A 314 -45.75 12.62 40.18
CA SER A 314 -47.21 12.58 40.27
C SER A 314 -47.81 13.94 39.93
N VAL A 315 -48.05 14.17 38.64
CA VAL A 315 -49.26 14.71 37.99
C VAL A 315 -49.17 14.32 36.52
#